data_AF-A0A315XDJ3-F1
#
_entry.id   AF-A0A315XDJ3-F1
#
_cell.length_a   1.000
_cell.length_b   1.000
_cell.length_c   1.000
_cell.angle_alpha   90.00
_cell.angle_beta   90.00
_cell.angle_gamma   90.00
#
_symmetry.space_group_name_H-M   'P 1'
#
loop_
_entity.id
_entity.type
_entity.pdbx_description
1 polymer ?
#
loop_
_entity_poly.entity_id
_entity_poly.type
_entity_poly.pdbx_seq_one_letter_code
_entity_poly.pdbx_strand_id
1 'polypeptide(L)'
;MSHREELEKLAKACEECWGKDIASLDEHLERCPVCQEYKRKSEKIYQMMEAVHMFASKPEDERRKILGARMEQFSTMPEEKRIIAIDDMLDSIAELCEEDRIKITKTRTDIITSLPKQKKEILMGTLKKVMAGWPEDRKMMEKQAVIAATQDYFILKRMIVRKMFKKMLE
;
A
#
# COMPACT_ATOMS: atom_id res chain seq x y z
N MET A 1 8.69 -5.04 -1.74
CA MET A 1 9.74 -4.03 -1.97
C MET A 1 8.96 -2.77 -2.21
N SER A 2 9.10 -1.76 -1.35
CA SER A 2 8.18 -0.62 -1.42
C SER A 2 8.44 0.22 -2.68
N HIS A 3 7.44 1.01 -3.06
CA HIS A 3 7.58 2.00 -4.14
C HIS A 3 8.76 2.94 -3.93
N ARG A 4 9.04 3.32 -2.67
CA ARG A 4 10.21 4.12 -2.31
C ARG A 4 11.52 3.36 -2.50
N GLU A 5 11.61 2.11 -2.09
CA GLU A 5 12.80 1.28 -2.33
C GLU A 5 13.07 1.08 -3.83
N GLU A 6 12.01 0.95 -4.63
CA GLU A 6 12.12 0.88 -6.09
C GLU A 6 12.63 2.19 -6.69
N LEU A 7 12.11 3.34 -6.23
CA LEU A 7 12.63 4.66 -6.61
C LEU A 7 14.10 4.84 -6.23
N GLU A 8 14.50 4.43 -5.02
CA GLU A 8 15.90 4.50 -4.57
C GLU A 8 16.81 3.59 -5.41
N LYS A 9 16.33 2.41 -5.83
CA LYS A 9 17.08 1.54 -6.75
C LYS A 9 17.23 2.15 -8.14
N LEU A 10 16.16 2.73 -8.68
CA LEU A 10 16.21 3.42 -9.96
C LEU A 10 17.15 4.64 -9.90
N ALA A 11 17.11 5.41 -8.81
CA ALA A 11 17.99 6.55 -8.57
C ALA A 11 19.47 6.13 -8.51
N LYS A 12 19.79 5.08 -7.75
CA LYS A 12 21.16 4.51 -7.69
C LYS A 12 21.64 4.02 -9.06
N ALA A 13 20.77 3.32 -9.80
CA ALA A 13 21.11 2.87 -11.15
C ALA A 13 21.34 4.04 -12.12
N CYS A 14 20.58 5.13 -11.99
CA CYS A 14 20.84 6.38 -12.72
C CYS A 14 22.17 7.02 -12.31
N GLU A 15 22.50 7.08 -11.01
CA GLU A 15 23.76 7.64 -10.50
C GLU A 15 24.98 6.87 -11.03
N GLU A 16 24.94 5.54 -11.02
CA GLU A 16 26.01 4.69 -11.57
C GLU A 16 26.17 4.84 -13.09
N CYS A 17 25.07 5.10 -13.79
CA CYS A 17 25.05 5.33 -15.23
C CYS A 17 25.63 6.72 -15.55
N TRP A 18 25.18 7.77 -14.85
CA TRP A 18 25.63 9.14 -15.01
C TRP A 18 27.08 9.34 -14.58
N GLY A 19 27.56 8.64 -13.54
CA GLY A 19 28.96 8.72 -13.09
C GLY A 19 30.01 8.31 -14.15
N LYS A 20 29.56 7.77 -15.29
CA LYS A 20 30.38 7.44 -16.47
C LYS A 20 30.28 8.49 -17.59
N ASP A 21 29.44 9.50 -17.44
CA ASP A 21 29.19 10.57 -18.39
C ASP A 21 29.83 11.90 -17.90
N ILE A 22 30.25 12.71 -18.86
CA ILE A 22 30.86 14.03 -18.64
C ILE A 22 29.81 15.16 -18.81
N ALA A 23 28.63 14.83 -19.35
CA ALA A 23 27.50 15.73 -19.50
C ALA A 23 26.85 16.06 -18.15
N SER A 24 26.08 17.15 -18.12
CA SER A 24 25.26 17.48 -16.95
C SER A 24 24.22 16.37 -16.69
N LEU A 25 23.78 16.22 -15.43
CA LEU A 25 22.79 15.20 -15.07
C LEU A 25 21.50 15.34 -15.90
N ASP A 26 21.00 16.57 -16.08
CA ASP A 26 19.79 16.83 -16.84
C ASP A 26 19.94 16.39 -18.31
N GLU A 27 21.08 16.72 -18.93
CA GLU A 27 21.39 16.31 -20.31
C GLU A 27 21.54 14.79 -20.44
N HIS A 28 22.12 14.12 -19.43
CA HIS A 28 22.21 12.65 -19.39
C HIS A 28 20.84 11.99 -19.28
N LEU A 29 19.98 12.47 -18.38
CA LEU A 29 18.62 11.95 -18.19
C LEU A 29 17.76 12.10 -19.45
N GLU A 30 18.02 13.13 -20.27
CA GLU A 30 17.34 13.34 -21.55
C GLU A 30 17.87 12.47 -22.68
N ARG A 31 19.15 12.06 -22.66
CA ARG A 31 19.78 11.36 -23.79
C ARG A 31 20.02 9.87 -23.57
N CYS A 32 20.21 9.44 -22.33
CA CYS A 32 20.50 8.05 -22.00
C CYS A 32 19.21 7.20 -22.06
N PRO A 33 19.10 6.22 -22.98
CA PRO A 33 17.87 5.43 -23.13
C PRO A 33 17.52 4.61 -21.87
N VAL A 34 18.54 4.20 -21.10
CA VAL A 34 18.37 3.45 -19.85
C VAL A 34 17.77 4.36 -18.77
N CYS A 35 18.33 5.56 -18.59
CA CYS A 35 17.82 6.54 -17.63
C CYS A 35 16.45 7.10 -18.02
N GLN A 36 16.14 7.22 -19.31
CA GLN A 36 14.78 7.55 -19.76
C GLN A 36 13.75 6.49 -19.33
N GLU A 37 14.10 5.20 -19.44
CA GLU A 37 13.22 4.12 -18.97
C GLU A 37 13.08 4.13 -17.44
N TYR A 38 14.14 4.43 -16.70
CA TYR A 38 14.08 4.60 -15.25
C TYR A 38 13.22 5.81 -14.85
N LYS A 39 13.36 6.94 -15.55
CA LYS A 39 12.50 8.12 -15.38
C LYS A 39 11.03 7.76 -15.58
N ARG A 40 10.68 7.11 -16.69
CA ARG A 40 9.30 6.67 -16.97
C ARG A 40 8.75 5.75 -15.88
N LYS A 41 9.55 4.80 -15.37
CA LYS A 41 9.16 3.95 -14.24
C LYS A 41 8.94 4.75 -12.96
N SER A 42 9.84 5.69 -12.67
CA SER A 42 9.74 6.54 -11.48
C SER A 42 8.51 7.46 -11.52
N GLU A 43 8.17 8.04 -12.68
CA GLU A 43 6.99 8.87 -12.87
C GLU A 43 5.70 8.06 -12.64
N LYS A 44 5.66 6.81 -13.12
CA LYS A 44 4.53 5.92 -12.89
C LYS A 44 4.36 5.61 -11.40
N ILE A 45 5.46 5.33 -10.69
CA ILE A 45 5.43 5.10 -9.24
C ILE A 45 4.94 6.35 -8.51
N TYR A 46 5.45 7.53 -8.88
CA TYR A 46 5.04 8.81 -8.30
C TYR A 46 3.54 9.10 -8.51
N GLN A 47 3.02 8.88 -9.73
CA GLN A 47 1.60 9.02 -10.03
C GLN A 47 0.72 8.07 -9.20
N MET A 48 1.19 6.85 -8.94
CA MET A 48 0.48 5.91 -8.07
C MET A 48 0.43 6.43 -6.63
N MET A 49 1.54 6.99 -6.12
CA MET A 49 1.59 7.59 -4.78
C MET A 49 0.65 8.80 -4.67
N GLU A 50 0.66 9.71 -5.64
CA GLU A 50 -0.26 10.87 -5.67
C GLU A 50 -1.72 10.44 -5.70
N ALA A 51 -2.06 9.40 -6.47
CA ALA A 51 -3.42 8.88 -6.53
C ALA A 51 -3.91 8.38 -5.16
N VAL A 52 -3.03 7.78 -4.35
CA VAL A 52 -3.38 7.31 -3.00
C VAL A 52 -3.48 8.47 -2.00
N HIS A 53 -2.66 9.53 -2.14
CA HIS A 53 -2.83 10.76 -1.37
C HIS A 53 -4.16 11.46 -1.67
N MET A 54 -4.49 11.63 -2.95
CA MET A 54 -5.79 12.18 -3.37
C MET A 54 -6.95 11.32 -2.88
N PHE A 55 -6.74 10.02 -2.73
CA PHE A 55 -7.75 9.13 -2.18
C PHE A 55 -7.97 9.35 -0.68
N ALA A 56 -6.89 9.55 0.09
CA ALA A 56 -6.99 9.81 1.52
C ALA A 56 -7.69 11.13 1.86
N SER A 57 -7.58 12.15 1.00
CA SER A 57 -8.26 13.44 1.18
C SER A 57 -9.76 13.40 0.88
N LYS A 58 -10.28 12.33 0.29
CA LYS A 58 -11.72 12.19 0.00
C LYS A 58 -12.56 12.05 1.27
N PRO A 59 -13.84 12.50 1.22
CA PRO A 59 -14.81 12.22 2.28
C PRO A 59 -14.95 10.72 2.55
N GLU A 60 -15.27 10.36 3.80
CA GLU A 60 -15.36 8.95 4.23
C GLU A 60 -16.30 8.11 3.36
N ASP A 61 -17.45 8.65 2.95
CA ASP A 61 -18.41 7.92 2.12
C ASP A 61 -17.87 7.61 0.72
N GLU A 62 -17.14 8.55 0.12
CA GLU A 62 -16.44 8.31 -1.15
C GLU A 62 -15.33 7.29 -0.98
N ARG A 63 -14.53 7.41 0.09
CA ARG A 63 -13.48 6.44 0.39
C ARG A 63 -14.06 5.04 0.55
N ARG A 64 -15.15 4.92 1.29
CA ARG A 64 -15.86 3.66 1.51
C ARG A 64 -16.36 3.05 0.22
N LYS A 65 -16.93 3.85 -0.68
CA LYS A 65 -17.39 3.39 -2.00
C LYS A 65 -16.24 2.84 -2.85
N ILE A 66 -15.14 3.58 -2.93
CA ILE A 66 -13.97 3.21 -3.75
C ILE A 66 -13.27 1.98 -3.18
N LEU A 67 -12.96 1.97 -1.86
CA LEU A 67 -12.34 0.80 -1.22
C LEU A 67 -13.28 -0.39 -1.24
N GLY A 68 -14.58 -0.19 -1.04
CA GLY A 68 -15.57 -1.26 -1.11
C GLY A 68 -15.56 -1.95 -2.48
N ALA A 69 -15.56 -1.16 -3.56
CA ALA A 69 -15.45 -1.68 -4.92
C ALA A 69 -14.13 -2.43 -5.16
N ARG A 70 -13.00 -1.95 -4.61
CA ARG A 70 -11.71 -2.64 -4.68
C ARG A 70 -11.69 -3.96 -3.92
N MET A 71 -12.24 -4.00 -2.70
CA MET A 71 -12.33 -5.24 -1.91
C MET A 71 -13.21 -6.28 -2.60
N GLU A 72 -14.32 -5.84 -3.21
CA GLU A 72 -15.17 -6.69 -4.03
C GLU A 72 -14.37 -7.28 -5.19
N GLN A 73 -13.68 -6.43 -5.95
CA GLN A 73 -12.83 -6.86 -7.05
C GLN A 73 -11.79 -7.89 -6.60
N PHE A 74 -11.03 -7.59 -5.55
CA PHE A 74 -10.01 -8.49 -4.99
C PHE A 74 -10.59 -9.85 -4.63
N SER A 75 -11.78 -9.89 -4.02
CA SER A 75 -12.41 -11.15 -3.58
C SER A 75 -12.72 -12.10 -4.74
N THR A 76 -12.84 -11.58 -5.96
CA THR A 76 -13.13 -12.36 -7.19
C THR A 76 -11.88 -12.68 -8.02
N MET A 77 -10.72 -12.09 -7.70
CA MET A 77 -9.48 -12.34 -8.44
C MET A 77 -8.92 -13.74 -8.17
N PRO A 78 -8.17 -14.33 -9.12
CA PRO A 78 -7.28 -15.45 -8.82
C PRO A 78 -6.30 -15.10 -7.71
N GLU A 79 -5.94 -16.07 -6.87
CA GLU A 79 -5.17 -15.82 -5.65
C GLU A 79 -3.84 -15.11 -5.90
N GLU A 80 -3.04 -15.56 -6.86
CA GLU A 80 -1.74 -14.96 -7.18
C GLU A 80 -1.87 -13.47 -7.54
N LYS A 81 -2.85 -13.14 -8.39
CA LYS A 81 -3.15 -11.75 -8.77
C LYS A 81 -3.67 -10.94 -7.59
N ARG A 82 -4.46 -11.56 -6.71
CA ARG A 82 -5.00 -10.92 -5.51
C ARG A 82 -3.89 -10.58 -4.51
N ILE A 83 -2.91 -11.47 -4.31
CA ILE A 83 -1.76 -11.23 -3.43
C ILE A 83 -1.02 -9.98 -3.91
N ILE A 84 -0.64 -9.93 -5.18
CA ILE A 84 0.09 -8.78 -5.77
C ILE A 84 -0.73 -7.50 -5.62
N ALA A 85 -2.00 -7.52 -6.01
CA ALA A 85 -2.84 -6.32 -5.98
C ALA A 85 -3.09 -5.79 -4.55
N ILE A 86 -3.19 -6.68 -3.55
CA ILE A 86 -3.32 -6.28 -2.15
C ILE A 86 -2.00 -5.74 -1.62
N ASP A 87 -0.86 -6.38 -1.93
CA ASP A 87 0.47 -5.92 -1.51
C ASP A 87 0.76 -4.52 -2.08
N ASP A 88 0.57 -4.31 -3.39
CA ASP A 88 0.73 -3.01 -4.05
C ASP A 88 -0.11 -1.90 -3.40
N MET A 89 -1.37 -2.20 -3.08
CA MET A 89 -2.26 -1.25 -2.41
C MET A 89 -1.76 -0.93 -1.00
N LEU A 90 -1.32 -1.94 -0.24
CA LEU A 90 -0.81 -1.74 1.11
C LEU A 90 0.48 -0.95 1.10
N ASP A 91 1.38 -1.21 0.16
CA ASP A 91 2.63 -0.46 -0.02
C ASP A 91 2.36 0.98 -0.40
N SER A 92 1.40 1.25 -1.28
CA SER A 92 0.98 2.62 -1.56
C SER A 92 0.41 3.34 -0.32
N ILE A 93 -0.30 2.61 0.56
CA ILE A 93 -0.81 3.16 1.84
C ILE A 93 0.33 3.41 2.85
N ALA A 94 1.42 2.65 2.78
CA ALA A 94 2.59 2.80 3.66
C ALA A 94 3.20 4.19 3.58
N GLU A 95 3.28 4.69 2.34
CA GLU A 95 3.94 5.94 1.96
C GLU A 95 3.12 7.18 2.34
N LEU A 96 1.84 7.00 2.71
CA LEU A 96 1.03 8.08 3.24
C LEU A 96 1.57 8.61 4.56
N CYS A 97 1.32 9.89 4.82
CA CYS A 97 1.52 10.44 6.16
C CYS A 97 0.65 9.68 7.18
N GLU A 98 1.05 9.70 8.44
CA GLU A 98 0.41 8.89 9.47
C GLU A 98 -1.10 9.13 9.57
N GLU A 99 -1.53 10.39 9.52
CA GLU A 99 -2.94 10.77 9.60
C GLU A 99 -3.78 10.14 8.47
N ASP A 100 -3.29 10.23 7.23
CA ASP A 100 -3.97 9.71 6.07
C ASP A 100 -3.95 8.18 6.03
N ARG A 101 -2.83 7.57 6.42
CA ARG A 101 -2.74 6.12 6.61
C ARG A 101 -3.76 5.62 7.62
N ILE A 102 -3.95 6.31 8.75
CA ILE A 102 -4.95 5.95 9.76
C ILE A 102 -6.37 6.03 9.18
N LYS A 103 -6.69 7.09 8.43
CA LYS A 103 -8.00 7.24 7.76
C LYS A 103 -8.28 6.05 6.84
N ILE A 104 -7.35 5.72 5.95
CA ILE A 104 -7.51 4.60 5.01
C ILE A 104 -7.62 3.26 5.75
N THR A 105 -6.76 3.02 6.75
CA THR A 105 -6.77 1.80 7.55
C THR A 105 -8.09 1.64 8.30
N LYS A 106 -8.68 2.72 8.81
CA LYS A 106 -10.01 2.70 9.45
C LYS A 106 -11.08 2.30 8.45
N THR A 107 -11.18 2.99 7.31
CA THR A 107 -12.18 2.70 6.28
C THR A 107 -12.08 1.25 5.80
N ARG A 108 -10.85 0.77 5.53
CA ARG A 108 -10.61 -0.62 5.09
C ARG A 108 -11.00 -1.64 6.15
N THR A 109 -10.67 -1.37 7.41
CA THR A 109 -11.03 -2.25 8.55
C THR A 109 -12.54 -2.35 8.71
N ASP A 110 -13.25 -1.22 8.61
CA ASP A 110 -14.71 -1.20 8.66
C ASP A 110 -15.33 -1.97 7.50
N ILE A 111 -14.80 -1.82 6.27
CA ILE A 111 -15.29 -2.58 5.12
C ILE A 111 -15.09 -4.07 5.36
N ILE A 112 -13.86 -4.53 5.63
CA ILE A 112 -13.55 -5.96 5.79
C ILE A 112 -14.40 -6.61 6.89
N THR A 113 -14.64 -5.90 7.98
CA THR A 113 -15.44 -6.43 9.10
C THR A 113 -16.94 -6.48 8.79
N SER A 114 -17.41 -5.70 7.81
CA SER A 114 -18.80 -5.70 7.34
C SER A 114 -19.08 -6.64 6.16
N LEU A 115 -18.05 -7.20 5.51
CA LEU A 115 -18.23 -8.08 4.36
C LEU A 115 -18.90 -9.42 4.72
N PRO A 116 -19.60 -10.06 3.77
CA PRO A 116 -20.08 -11.43 3.91
C PRO A 116 -18.94 -12.39 4.27
N LYS A 117 -19.24 -13.39 5.10
CA LYS A 117 -18.25 -14.32 5.68
C LYS A 117 -17.27 -14.89 4.64
N GLN A 118 -17.78 -15.39 3.52
CA GLN A 118 -16.96 -16.00 2.48
C GLN A 118 -15.94 -15.02 1.87
N LYS A 119 -16.37 -13.79 1.53
CA LYS A 119 -15.48 -12.75 0.99
C LYS A 119 -14.47 -12.29 2.03
N LYS A 120 -14.92 -12.12 3.27
CA LYS A 120 -14.05 -11.78 4.39
C LYS A 120 -12.95 -12.83 4.57
N GLU A 121 -13.28 -14.11 4.56
CA GLU A 121 -12.30 -15.21 4.70
C GLU A 121 -11.28 -15.22 3.56
N ILE A 122 -11.72 -15.02 2.31
CA ILE A 122 -10.82 -14.92 1.14
C ILE A 122 -9.82 -13.76 1.30
N LEU A 123 -10.32 -12.57 1.61
CA LEU A 123 -9.47 -11.38 1.72
C LEU A 123 -8.54 -11.48 2.93
N MET A 124 -9.03 -11.97 4.07
CA MET A 124 -8.24 -12.15 5.28
C MET A 124 -7.16 -13.22 5.13
N GLY A 125 -7.46 -14.33 4.45
CA GLY A 125 -6.47 -15.35 4.12
C GLY A 125 -5.36 -14.81 3.22
N THR A 126 -5.71 -13.94 2.28
CA THR A 126 -4.74 -13.29 1.39
C THR A 126 -3.90 -12.26 2.13
N LEU A 127 -4.51 -11.43 2.98
CA LEU A 127 -3.80 -10.48 3.83
C LEU A 127 -2.78 -11.19 4.74
N LYS A 128 -3.15 -12.35 5.32
CA LYS A 128 -2.21 -13.14 6.11
C LYS A 128 -1.00 -13.60 5.27
N LYS A 129 -1.21 -14.06 4.03
CA LYS A 129 -0.12 -14.46 3.13
C LYS A 129 0.80 -13.29 2.77
N VAL A 130 0.22 -12.13 2.45
CA VAL A 130 0.97 -10.89 2.16
C VAL A 130 1.82 -10.50 3.37
N MET A 131 1.18 -10.41 4.55
CA MET A 131 1.85 -9.99 5.79
C MET A 131 2.92 -10.96 6.28
N ALA A 132 2.80 -12.26 5.98
CA ALA A 132 3.83 -13.24 6.33
C ALA A 132 5.17 -12.93 5.67
N GLY A 133 5.17 -12.30 4.48
CA GLY A 133 6.37 -11.91 3.75
C GLY A 133 6.94 -10.54 4.14
N TRP A 134 6.28 -9.79 5.02
CA TRP A 134 6.73 -8.46 5.40
C TRP A 134 7.86 -8.47 6.43
N PRO A 135 8.79 -7.51 6.35
CA PRO A 135 9.76 -7.29 7.42
C PRO A 135 9.08 -6.76 8.69
N GLU A 136 9.74 -6.89 9.84
CA GLU A 136 9.12 -6.63 11.15
C GLU A 136 8.72 -5.17 11.35
N ASP A 137 9.54 -4.23 10.86
CA ASP A 137 9.25 -2.79 10.85
C ASP A 137 7.94 -2.49 10.11
N ARG A 138 7.72 -3.12 8.96
CA ARG A 138 6.51 -3.01 8.16
C ARG A 138 5.28 -3.57 8.90
N LYS A 139 5.42 -4.73 9.54
CA LYS A 139 4.36 -5.31 10.39
C LYS A 139 4.00 -4.38 11.55
N MET A 140 5.00 -3.77 12.17
CA MET A 140 4.82 -2.85 13.30
C MET A 140 4.14 -1.54 12.88
N MET A 141 4.49 -0.98 11.72
CA MET A 141 3.81 0.19 11.15
C MET A 141 2.32 -0.08 10.94
N GLU A 142 1.98 -1.21 10.32
CA GLU A 142 0.59 -1.58 10.07
C GLU A 142 -0.17 -1.83 11.37
N LYS A 143 0.47 -2.49 12.35
CA LYS A 143 -0.10 -2.71 13.69
C LYS A 143 -0.43 -1.39 14.39
N GLN A 144 0.47 -0.41 14.33
CA GLN A 144 0.25 0.93 14.89
C GLN A 144 -0.93 1.62 14.19
N ALA A 145 -0.99 1.57 12.86
CA ALA A 145 -2.08 2.13 12.09
C ALA A 145 -3.44 1.51 12.48
N VAL A 146 -3.51 0.18 12.65
CA VAL A 146 -4.74 -0.50 13.09
C VAL A 146 -5.11 -0.14 14.53
N ILE A 147 -4.13 -0.02 15.43
CA ILE A 147 -4.39 0.41 16.81
C ILE A 147 -5.02 1.81 16.81
N ALA A 148 -4.41 2.76 16.11
CA ALA A 148 -4.90 4.14 16.02
C ALA A 148 -6.27 4.21 15.33
N ALA A 149 -6.44 3.54 14.18
CA ALA A 149 -7.68 3.51 13.40
C ALA A 149 -8.89 2.94 14.15
N THR A 150 -8.65 2.11 15.17
CA THR A 150 -9.69 1.44 15.96
C THR A 150 -9.86 2.01 17.35
N GLN A 151 -9.14 3.10 17.67
CA GLN A 151 -9.07 3.62 19.03
C GLN A 151 -10.44 4.10 19.55
N ASP A 152 -11.24 4.70 18.67
CA ASP A 152 -12.58 5.24 18.91
C ASP A 152 -13.71 4.21 18.77
N TYR A 153 -13.40 2.97 18.38
CA TYR A 153 -14.40 1.90 18.37
C TYR A 153 -14.86 1.58 19.79
N PHE A 154 -16.13 1.20 19.93
CA PHE A 154 -16.62 0.64 21.18
C PHE A 154 -15.80 -0.60 21.59
N ILE A 155 -15.69 -0.81 22.89
CA ILE A 155 -14.68 -1.71 23.50
C ILE A 155 -14.65 -3.11 22.88
N LEU A 156 -15.80 -3.75 22.67
CA LEU A 156 -15.86 -5.12 22.15
C LEU A 156 -15.44 -5.20 20.67
N LYS A 157 -15.91 -4.29 19.81
CA LYS A 157 -15.46 -4.23 18.40
C LYS A 157 -13.96 -4.00 18.33
N ARG A 158 -13.44 -3.06 19.11
CA ARG A 158 -12.00 -2.79 19.20
C ARG A 158 -11.20 -4.05 19.56
N MET A 159 -11.65 -4.80 20.58
CA MET A 159 -11.01 -6.05 20.99
C MET A 159 -11.06 -7.12 19.90
N ILE A 160 -12.22 -7.32 19.26
CA ILE A 160 -12.41 -8.33 18.21
C ILE A 160 -11.50 -8.02 17.02
N VAL A 161 -11.50 -6.78 16.54
CA VAL A 161 -10.70 -6.34 15.39
C VAL A 161 -9.21 -6.46 15.69
N ARG A 162 -8.73 -6.00 16.85
CA ARG A 162 -7.31 -6.10 17.21
C ARG A 162 -6.86 -7.55 17.40
N LYS A 163 -7.69 -8.43 17.97
CA LYS A 163 -7.41 -9.88 18.05
C LYS A 163 -7.34 -10.53 16.67
N MET A 164 -8.28 -10.20 15.79
CA MET A 164 -8.30 -10.67 14.40
C MET A 164 -7.02 -10.27 13.68
N PHE A 165 -6.60 -9.02 13.82
CA PHE A 165 -5.38 -8.50 13.20
C PHE A 165 -4.11 -9.13 13.77
N LYS A 166 -4.01 -9.27 15.10
CA LYS A 166 -2.87 -9.91 15.76
C LYS A 166 -2.59 -11.31 15.21
N LYS A 167 -3.63 -12.12 14.99
CA LYS A 167 -3.51 -13.47 14.41
C LYS A 167 -3.02 -13.51 12.95
N MET A 168 -3.09 -12.39 12.23
CA MET A 168 -2.56 -12.30 10.86
C MET A 168 -1.06 -11.99 10.84
N LEU A 169 -0.55 -11.30 11.87
CA LEU A 169 0.87 -10.96 11.99
C LEU A 169 1.72 -12.08 12.62
N GLU A 170 1.07 -13.01 13.33
CA GLU A 170 1.60 -14.28 13.84
C GLU A 170 1.66 -15.36 12.75
#